data_AF-A0A8B6HPP4-F1
#
_entry.id   AF-A0A8B6HPP4-F1
#
_cell.length_a   1.000
_cell.length_b   1.000
_cell.length_c   1.000
_cell.angle_alpha   90.00
_cell.angle_beta   90.00
_cell.angle_gamma   90.00
#
_symmetry.space_group_name_H-M   'P 1'
#
loop_
_entity.id
_entity.type
_entity.pdbx_description
1 polymer ?
#
loop_
_entity_poly.entity_id
_entity_poly.type
_entity_poly.pdbx_seq_one_letter_code
_entity_poly.pdbx_strand_id
1 'polypeptide(L)'
;MIWFYPLNELELSGYEIFAVTFFAPVLVGIPGVLKLVQNRWMLGILRLATVGSLASFQASTTLIRLAILALGTGAAMLIFTVTLWSKDSRIRCHTFWGIILGFLSFVSSRVWFVSFVPTWWSNQTNSIVIGIGAIAALDHIISGSDIFEVKESPSKTTDRPYWLPTAIGFGSLLYLTHWCFGESSLVLRWVVKGYPDHGPAPYPWGAFILIGLGLGVLIMSWSRMTRSKIWWIVGLISILMLYYLPTWMGFIGGLGLSIFTMSIWSVLVDRLTLCPPARSMCVVMVTYLVQIFFFVWTVAYNFVPGGVYTREHTDYLIAAVMIGIFIGMFIGGEYNNHTAFPCDNKKQVPFNKIRTGQ
;
A
#
# COMPACT_ATOMS: atom_id res chain seq x y z
N MET A 1 -2.21 -9.15 -13.94
CA MET A 1 -2.38 -9.36 -15.39
C MET A 1 -1.10 -9.15 -16.17
N ILE A 2 -0.27 -8.11 -15.90
CA ILE A 2 0.99 -7.88 -16.64
C ILE A 2 1.85 -9.16 -16.73
N TRP A 3 2.03 -9.86 -15.61
CA TRP A 3 2.83 -11.09 -15.52
C TRP A 3 2.25 -12.32 -16.21
N PHE A 4 1.01 -12.27 -16.74
CA PHE A 4 0.41 -13.39 -17.47
C PHE A 4 1.19 -13.72 -18.75
N TYR A 5 1.66 -12.70 -19.47
CA TYR A 5 2.35 -12.85 -20.76
C TYR A 5 3.76 -13.44 -20.60
N PRO A 6 4.66 -12.88 -19.77
CA PRO A 6 6.00 -13.44 -19.63
C PRO A 6 6.00 -14.84 -19.02
N LEU A 7 4.97 -15.22 -18.23
CA LEU A 7 4.82 -16.60 -17.77
C LEU A 7 4.41 -17.57 -18.89
N ASN A 8 3.70 -17.09 -19.91
CA ASN A 8 3.30 -17.91 -21.05
C ASN A 8 4.47 -18.11 -22.03
N GLU A 9 5.22 -17.06 -22.31
CA GLU A 9 6.34 -17.07 -23.25
C GLU A 9 7.67 -17.51 -22.60
N LEU A 10 7.73 -17.60 -21.27
CA LEU A 10 8.95 -17.82 -20.47
C LEU A 10 10.07 -16.80 -20.74
N GLU A 11 9.70 -15.64 -21.29
CA GLU A 11 10.59 -14.54 -21.68
C GLU A 11 9.88 -13.19 -21.46
N LEU A 12 10.63 -12.08 -21.54
CA LEU A 12 10.03 -10.74 -21.50
C LEU A 12 9.20 -10.49 -22.77
N SER A 13 7.90 -10.32 -22.59
CA SER A 13 6.94 -10.22 -23.70
C SER A 13 6.85 -8.84 -24.35
N GLY A 14 7.42 -7.80 -23.71
CA GLY A 14 7.27 -6.40 -24.07
C GLY A 14 6.05 -5.73 -23.44
N TYR A 15 5.02 -6.49 -23.04
CA TYR A 15 3.83 -5.95 -22.37
C TYR A 15 4.09 -5.49 -20.94
N GLU A 16 5.26 -5.79 -20.38
CA GLU A 16 5.74 -5.25 -19.11
C GLU A 16 5.88 -3.73 -19.18
N ILE A 17 5.96 -3.13 -20.37
CA ILE A 17 5.93 -1.67 -20.57
C ILE A 17 4.68 -1.02 -19.94
N PHE A 18 3.57 -1.73 -19.81
CA PHE A 18 2.39 -1.21 -19.12
C PHE A 18 2.65 -0.93 -17.63
N ALA A 19 3.69 -1.50 -17.01
CA ALA A 19 4.11 -1.12 -15.66
C ALA A 19 4.58 0.35 -15.56
N VAL A 20 4.91 0.99 -16.69
CA VAL A 20 5.21 2.43 -16.74
C VAL A 20 4.05 3.27 -16.18
N THR A 21 2.79 2.80 -16.26
CA THR A 21 1.65 3.55 -15.72
C THR A 21 1.70 3.69 -14.19
N PHE A 22 2.45 2.83 -13.47
CA PHE A 22 2.68 3.02 -12.03
C PHE A 22 3.49 4.29 -11.73
N PHE A 23 4.27 4.78 -12.70
CA PHE A 23 5.03 6.02 -12.62
C PHE A 23 4.23 7.26 -13.04
N ALA A 24 2.92 7.15 -13.29
CA ALA A 24 2.05 8.31 -13.56
C ALA A 24 2.23 9.48 -12.56
N PRO A 25 2.49 9.26 -11.25
CA PRO A 25 2.77 10.35 -10.30
C PRO A 25 3.94 11.28 -10.68
N VAL A 26 4.89 10.83 -11.52
CA VAL A 26 5.99 11.68 -12.01
C VAL A 26 5.45 12.88 -12.79
N LEU A 27 4.32 12.71 -13.49
CA LEU A 27 3.67 13.79 -14.26
C LEU A 27 3.23 14.95 -13.37
N VAL A 28 2.90 14.68 -12.10
CA VAL A 28 2.54 15.70 -11.10
C VAL A 28 3.72 16.62 -10.77
N GLY A 29 4.95 16.25 -11.12
CA GLY A 29 6.12 17.13 -11.03
C GLY A 29 6.06 18.32 -11.99
N ILE A 30 5.24 18.24 -13.05
CA ILE A 30 5.02 19.32 -14.00
C ILE A 30 3.91 20.24 -13.44
N PRO A 31 4.18 21.53 -13.17
CA PRO A 31 3.21 22.43 -12.53
C PRO A 31 1.88 22.55 -13.28
N GLY A 32 1.90 22.51 -14.61
CA GLY A 32 0.69 22.53 -15.45
C GLY A 32 -0.18 21.29 -15.25
N VAL A 33 0.44 20.11 -15.19
CA VAL A 33 -0.27 18.84 -14.95
C VAL A 33 -0.82 18.79 -13.53
N LEU A 34 -0.05 19.22 -12.53
CA LEU A 34 -0.54 19.28 -11.15
C LEU A 34 -1.80 20.15 -11.04
N LYS A 35 -1.78 21.36 -11.62
CA LYS A 35 -2.96 22.25 -11.64
C LYS A 35 -4.14 21.62 -12.37
N LEU A 36 -3.88 20.92 -13.47
CA LEU A 36 -4.91 20.22 -14.23
C LEU A 36 -5.55 19.10 -13.42
N VAL A 37 -4.76 18.23 -12.79
CA VAL A 37 -5.26 17.10 -11.99
C VAL A 37 -5.94 17.57 -10.71
N GLN A 38 -5.51 18.69 -10.12
CA GLN A 38 -6.17 19.31 -8.96
C GLN A 38 -7.51 19.96 -9.30
N ASN A 39 -7.84 20.16 -10.58
CA ASN A 39 -9.16 20.61 -10.96
C ASN A 39 -10.20 19.53 -10.63
N ARG A 40 -11.26 19.91 -9.89
CA ARG A 40 -12.34 19.01 -9.46
C ARG A 40 -12.91 18.15 -10.59
N TRP A 41 -13.05 18.72 -11.79
CA TRP A 41 -13.64 18.03 -12.93
C TRP A 41 -12.68 16.97 -13.48
N MET A 42 -11.39 17.30 -13.59
CA MET A 42 -10.37 16.35 -14.02
C MET A 42 -10.22 15.21 -13.01
N LEU A 43 -10.16 15.53 -11.71
CA LEU A 43 -10.08 14.53 -10.65
C LEU A 43 -11.30 13.59 -10.68
N GLY A 44 -12.50 14.16 -10.91
CA GLY A 44 -13.73 13.40 -11.15
C GLY A 44 -13.64 12.44 -12.33
N ILE A 45 -13.16 12.94 -13.49
CA ILE A 45 -12.94 12.12 -14.69
C ILE A 45 -11.95 10.99 -14.42
N LEU A 46 -10.85 11.27 -13.71
CA LEU A 46 -9.87 10.24 -13.35
C LEU A 46 -10.48 9.18 -12.43
N ARG A 47 -11.33 9.56 -11.46
CA ARG A 47 -12.06 8.61 -10.59
C ARG A 47 -12.99 7.72 -11.41
N LEU A 48 -13.77 8.31 -12.32
CA LEU A 48 -14.63 7.57 -13.24
C LEU A 48 -13.82 6.65 -14.17
N ALA A 49 -12.67 7.10 -14.66
CA ALA A 49 -11.78 6.27 -15.47
C ALA A 49 -11.22 5.07 -14.67
N THR A 50 -10.88 5.28 -13.40
CA THR A 50 -10.43 4.22 -12.49
C THR A 50 -11.52 3.17 -12.31
N VAL A 51 -12.75 3.59 -11.97
CA VAL A 51 -13.89 2.68 -11.80
C VAL A 51 -14.26 2.00 -13.13
N GLY A 52 -14.31 2.76 -14.22
CA GLY A 52 -14.62 2.26 -15.55
C GLY A 52 -13.61 1.22 -16.05
N SER A 53 -12.34 1.32 -15.64
CA SER A 53 -11.32 0.33 -16.01
C SER A 53 -11.61 -1.07 -15.47
N LEU A 54 -12.40 -1.19 -14.38
CA LEU A 54 -12.84 -2.47 -13.85
C LEU A 54 -13.78 -3.20 -14.83
N ALA A 55 -14.45 -2.50 -15.75
CA ALA A 55 -15.27 -3.11 -16.79
C ALA A 55 -14.45 -3.80 -17.91
N SER A 56 -13.11 -3.76 -17.84
CA SER A 56 -12.22 -4.38 -18.81
C SER A 56 -12.37 -5.91 -18.93
N PHE A 57 -13.07 -6.57 -18.00
CA PHE A 57 -13.46 -7.98 -18.19
C PHE A 57 -14.27 -8.20 -19.49
N GLN A 58 -14.99 -7.19 -19.98
CA GLN A 58 -15.73 -7.24 -21.25
C GLN A 58 -14.85 -7.05 -22.49
N ALA A 59 -13.57 -6.71 -22.34
CA ALA A 59 -12.67 -6.55 -23.47
C ALA A 59 -12.51 -7.87 -24.23
N SER A 60 -12.54 -7.78 -25.57
CA SER A 60 -12.46 -8.93 -26.49
C SER A 60 -11.12 -9.65 -26.45
N THR A 61 -10.04 -8.94 -26.11
CA THR A 61 -8.70 -9.52 -25.99
C THR A 61 -8.09 -9.22 -24.63
N THR A 62 -7.20 -10.11 -24.18
CA THR A 62 -6.39 -9.94 -22.97
C THR A 62 -5.51 -8.69 -23.05
N LEU A 63 -5.08 -8.29 -24.24
CA LEU A 63 -4.25 -7.10 -24.46
C LEU A 63 -5.04 -5.82 -24.18
N ILE A 64 -6.22 -5.70 -24.78
CA ILE A 64 -7.10 -4.55 -24.57
C ILE A 64 -7.50 -4.48 -23.08
N ARG A 65 -7.79 -5.64 -22.47
CA ARG A 65 -8.05 -5.73 -21.03
C ARG A 65 -6.90 -5.17 -20.21
N LEU A 66 -5.67 -5.59 -20.51
CA LEU A 66 -4.47 -5.10 -19.84
C LEU A 66 -4.29 -3.59 -20.03
N ALA A 67 -4.45 -3.08 -21.25
CA ALA A 67 -4.30 -1.66 -21.55
C ALA A 67 -5.32 -0.80 -20.77
N ILE A 68 -6.59 -1.20 -20.73
CA ILE A 68 -7.63 -0.50 -19.98
C ILE A 68 -7.31 -0.50 -18.48
N LEU A 69 -6.92 -1.64 -17.91
CA LEU A 69 -6.51 -1.72 -16.51
C LEU A 69 -5.27 -0.86 -16.22
N ALA A 70 -4.28 -0.87 -17.10
CA ALA A 70 -3.05 -0.10 -16.92
C ALA A 70 -3.34 1.41 -16.91
N LEU A 71 -4.22 1.89 -17.80
CA LEU A 71 -4.67 3.29 -17.82
C LEU A 71 -5.46 3.65 -16.55
N GLY A 72 -6.39 2.79 -16.12
CA GLY A 72 -7.14 2.98 -14.87
C GLY A 72 -6.22 2.99 -13.64
N THR A 73 -5.20 2.16 -13.63
CA THR A 73 -4.20 2.14 -12.55
C THR A 73 -3.36 3.41 -12.56
N GLY A 74 -2.96 3.91 -13.73
CA GLY A 74 -2.27 5.20 -13.85
C GLY A 74 -3.13 6.36 -13.33
N ALA A 75 -4.43 6.36 -13.65
CA ALA A 75 -5.38 7.34 -13.11
C ALA A 75 -5.49 7.23 -11.58
N ALA A 76 -5.60 6.01 -11.03
CA ALA A 76 -5.64 5.78 -9.58
C ALA A 76 -4.37 6.29 -8.88
N MET A 77 -3.19 6.09 -9.48
CA MET A 77 -1.92 6.58 -8.95
C MET A 77 -1.84 8.11 -8.92
N LEU A 78 -2.38 8.79 -9.94
CA LEU A 78 -2.49 10.25 -9.97
C LEU A 78 -3.42 10.78 -8.88
N ILE A 79 -4.62 10.18 -8.76
CA ILE A 79 -5.59 10.53 -7.71
C ILE A 79 -4.93 10.36 -6.34
N PHE A 80 -4.37 9.19 -6.07
CA PHE A 80 -3.68 8.87 -4.82
C PHE A 80 -2.62 9.92 -4.47
N THR A 81 -1.75 10.26 -5.43
CA THR A 81 -0.67 11.23 -5.19
C THR A 81 -1.22 12.63 -4.88
N VAL A 82 -2.20 13.10 -5.65
CA VAL A 82 -2.73 14.46 -5.51
C VAL A 82 -3.57 14.61 -4.24
N THR A 83 -4.35 13.60 -3.85
CA THR A 83 -5.16 13.67 -2.63
C THR A 83 -4.33 13.42 -1.37
N LEU A 84 -3.31 12.55 -1.41
CA LEU A 84 -2.43 12.30 -0.27
C LEU A 84 -1.48 13.48 0.04
N TRP A 85 -1.08 14.25 -0.98
CA TRP A 85 -0.32 15.50 -0.82
C TRP A 85 -1.19 16.76 -0.82
N SER A 86 -2.51 16.61 -0.64
CA SER A 86 -3.41 17.76 -0.53
C SER A 86 -2.96 18.71 0.58
N LYS A 87 -3.14 20.02 0.38
CA LYS A 87 -2.95 21.01 1.46
C LYS A 87 -3.99 20.83 2.58
N ASP A 88 -5.18 20.35 2.23
CA ASP A 88 -6.23 20.07 3.21
C ASP A 88 -5.94 18.74 3.95
N SER A 89 -5.86 18.85 5.27
CA SER A 89 -5.63 17.72 6.15
C SER A 89 -6.78 16.70 6.16
N ARG A 90 -8.02 17.14 5.91
CA ARG A 90 -9.17 16.22 5.85
C ARG A 90 -9.07 15.30 4.64
N ILE A 91 -8.76 15.86 3.47
CA ILE A 91 -8.57 15.10 2.23
C ILE A 91 -7.44 14.08 2.39
N ARG A 92 -6.30 14.46 2.99
CA ARG A 92 -5.19 13.54 3.27
C ARG A 92 -5.62 12.39 4.19
N CYS A 93 -6.30 12.72 5.29
CA CYS A 93 -6.78 11.75 6.28
C CYS A 93 -7.80 10.77 5.66
N HIS A 94 -8.79 11.26 4.90
CA HIS A 94 -9.75 10.43 4.20
C HIS A 94 -9.09 9.55 3.14
N THR A 95 -8.11 10.06 2.40
CA THR A 95 -7.35 9.27 1.44
C THR A 95 -6.61 8.13 2.13
N PHE A 96 -5.88 8.44 3.21
CA PHE A 96 -5.14 7.45 3.97
C PHE A 96 -6.05 6.34 4.53
N TRP A 97 -7.11 6.71 5.25
CA TRP A 97 -8.04 5.74 5.82
C TRP A 97 -8.84 5.00 4.75
N GLY A 98 -9.15 5.64 3.63
CA GLY A 98 -9.76 5.00 2.47
C GLY A 98 -8.88 3.87 1.90
N ILE A 99 -7.55 4.04 1.89
CA ILE A 99 -6.62 3.00 1.45
C ILE A 99 -6.54 1.86 2.46
N ILE A 100 -6.43 2.17 3.76
CA ILE A 100 -6.35 1.13 4.80
C ILE A 100 -7.64 0.30 4.84
N LEU A 101 -8.80 0.95 4.90
CA LEU A 101 -10.10 0.26 4.89
C LEU A 101 -10.36 -0.42 3.56
N GLY A 102 -10.00 0.21 2.44
CA GLY A 102 -10.11 -0.37 1.11
C GLY A 102 -9.27 -1.63 0.95
N PHE A 103 -8.04 -1.65 1.46
CA PHE A 103 -7.19 -2.84 1.48
C PHE A 103 -7.79 -3.96 2.33
N LEU A 104 -8.24 -3.67 3.56
CA LEU A 104 -8.88 -4.67 4.41
C LEU A 104 -10.16 -5.24 3.77
N SER A 105 -10.97 -4.38 3.16
CA SER A 105 -12.16 -4.79 2.41
C SER A 105 -11.80 -5.65 1.20
N PHE A 106 -10.75 -5.28 0.47
CA PHE A 106 -10.25 -6.05 -0.67
C PHE A 106 -9.79 -7.44 -0.25
N VAL A 107 -8.92 -7.57 0.75
CA VAL A 107 -8.43 -8.87 1.23
C VAL A 107 -9.59 -9.71 1.78
N SER A 108 -10.52 -9.11 2.54
CA SER A 108 -11.72 -9.81 3.03
C SER A 108 -12.60 -10.32 1.89
N SER A 109 -12.77 -9.52 0.84
CA SER A 109 -13.55 -9.92 -0.33
C SER A 109 -12.88 -11.07 -1.11
N ARG A 110 -11.55 -11.15 -1.13
CA ARG A 110 -10.84 -12.31 -1.71
C ARG A 110 -11.16 -13.61 -0.98
N VAL A 111 -11.31 -13.55 0.34
CA VAL A 111 -11.74 -14.69 1.16
C VAL A 111 -13.20 -15.05 0.86
N TRP A 112 -14.09 -14.06 0.88
CA TRP A 112 -15.53 -14.28 0.69
C TRP A 112 -15.86 -14.86 -0.68
N PHE A 113 -15.24 -14.33 -1.74
CA PHE A 113 -15.47 -14.78 -3.12
C PHE A 113 -14.53 -15.91 -3.55
N VAL A 114 -13.60 -16.34 -2.70
CA VAL A 114 -12.56 -17.34 -3.03
C VAL A 114 -11.88 -16.98 -4.37
N SER A 115 -11.53 -15.70 -4.53
CA SER A 115 -11.01 -15.16 -5.79
C SER A 115 -9.92 -14.13 -5.56
N PHE A 116 -8.88 -14.17 -6.39
CA PHE A 116 -7.83 -13.14 -6.44
C PHE A 116 -8.34 -11.81 -6.99
N VAL A 117 -9.39 -11.84 -7.81
CA VAL A 117 -10.03 -10.64 -8.36
C VAL A 117 -11.52 -10.76 -8.06
N PRO A 118 -11.94 -10.29 -6.86
CA PRO A 118 -13.35 -10.34 -6.45
C PRO A 118 -14.24 -9.60 -7.44
N THR A 119 -13.78 -8.44 -7.90
CA THR A 119 -14.25 -7.84 -9.15
C THR A 119 -13.86 -8.80 -10.27
N TRP A 120 -14.84 -9.30 -11.01
CA TRP A 120 -14.79 -10.34 -12.05
C TRP A 120 -15.19 -11.75 -11.60
N TRP A 121 -15.58 -11.93 -10.34
CA TRP A 121 -16.12 -13.21 -9.89
C TRP A 121 -17.45 -13.57 -10.57
N SER A 122 -18.37 -12.60 -10.67
CA SER A 122 -19.68 -12.79 -11.29
C SER A 122 -20.20 -11.49 -11.90
N ASN A 123 -21.15 -11.58 -12.82
CA ASN A 123 -21.82 -10.40 -13.38
C ASN A 123 -22.48 -9.54 -12.29
N GLN A 124 -23.06 -10.18 -11.27
CA GLN A 124 -23.67 -9.47 -10.15
C GLN A 124 -22.61 -8.70 -9.33
N THR A 125 -21.49 -9.34 -8.98
CA THR A 125 -20.39 -8.68 -8.26
C THR A 125 -19.82 -7.51 -9.07
N ASN A 126 -19.67 -7.68 -10.39
CA ASN A 126 -19.20 -6.62 -11.28
C ASN A 126 -20.13 -5.40 -11.26
N SER A 127 -21.42 -5.63 -11.47
CA SER A 127 -22.43 -4.56 -11.46
C SER A 127 -22.49 -3.83 -10.13
N ILE A 128 -22.38 -4.55 -8.99
CA ILE A 128 -22.40 -3.96 -7.65
C ILE A 128 -21.15 -3.12 -7.41
N VAL A 129 -19.95 -3.67 -7.66
CA VAL A 129 -18.69 -2.96 -7.39
C VAL A 129 -18.54 -1.73 -8.30
N ILE A 130 -18.84 -1.87 -9.59
CA ILE A 130 -18.80 -0.76 -10.54
C ILE A 130 -19.88 0.27 -10.21
N GLY A 131 -21.10 -0.18 -9.88
CA GLY A 131 -22.21 0.71 -9.51
C GLY A 131 -21.90 1.55 -8.27
N ILE A 132 -21.46 0.92 -7.18
CA ILE A 132 -21.06 1.62 -5.95
C ILE A 132 -19.88 2.57 -6.23
N GLY A 133 -18.88 2.12 -6.99
CA GLY A 133 -17.74 2.95 -7.38
C GLY A 133 -18.17 4.17 -8.21
N ALA A 134 -19.10 4.01 -9.13
CA ALA A 134 -19.62 5.09 -9.97
C ALA A 134 -20.43 6.09 -9.14
N ILE A 135 -21.29 5.61 -8.24
CA ILE A 135 -22.04 6.47 -7.30
C ILE A 135 -21.08 7.27 -6.43
N ALA A 136 -20.06 6.63 -5.85
CA ALA A 136 -19.06 7.32 -5.04
C ALA A 136 -18.26 8.35 -5.85
N ALA A 137 -17.86 8.02 -7.09
CA ALA A 137 -17.17 8.96 -7.96
C ALA A 137 -18.04 10.17 -8.34
N LEU A 138 -19.33 9.94 -8.63
CA LEU A 138 -20.28 11.01 -8.94
C LEU A 138 -20.59 11.88 -7.72
N ASP A 139 -20.75 11.29 -6.54
CA ASP A 139 -20.94 12.04 -5.29
C ASP A 139 -19.76 12.97 -5.02
N HIS A 140 -18.52 12.50 -5.16
CA HIS A 140 -17.33 13.35 -5.03
C HIS A 140 -17.32 14.53 -6.02
N ILE A 141 -17.82 14.32 -7.25
CA ILE A 141 -17.93 15.39 -8.27
C ILE A 141 -18.99 16.42 -7.88
N ILE A 142 -20.16 15.96 -7.43
CA ILE A 142 -21.33 16.81 -7.13
C ILE A 142 -21.12 17.57 -5.82
N SER A 143 -20.73 16.85 -4.76
CA SER A 143 -20.56 17.39 -3.42
C SER A 143 -19.35 18.33 -3.32
N GLY A 144 -18.41 18.28 -4.27
CA GLY A 144 -17.21 19.11 -4.25
C GLY A 144 -16.31 18.86 -3.04
N SER A 145 -16.38 17.66 -2.44
CA SER A 145 -15.62 17.27 -1.25
C SER A 145 -14.10 17.27 -1.47
N ASP A 146 -13.66 17.28 -2.72
CA ASP A 146 -12.25 17.37 -3.13
C ASP A 146 -11.82 18.81 -3.47
N ILE A 147 -12.62 19.84 -3.17
CA ILE A 147 -12.19 21.24 -3.41
C ILE A 147 -10.96 21.52 -2.54
N PHE A 148 -9.81 21.66 -3.20
CA PHE A 148 -8.58 22.15 -2.59
C PHE A 148 -8.75 23.64 -2.27
N GLU A 149 -9.39 23.98 -1.15
CA GLU A 149 -9.33 25.36 -0.66
C GLU A 149 -7.86 25.71 -0.40
N VAL A 150 -7.36 26.71 -1.12
CA VAL A 150 -6.02 27.26 -0.87
C VAL A 150 -6.11 28.13 0.38
N LYS A 151 -6.20 27.49 1.55
CA LYS A 151 -5.81 28.17 2.79
C LYS A 151 -4.30 28.18 2.82
N GLU A 152 -3.70 29.33 2.57
CA GLU A 152 -2.30 29.58 2.88
C GLU A 152 -2.13 29.47 4.40
N SER A 153 -1.82 28.28 4.88
CA SER A 153 -1.24 28.14 6.20
C SER A 153 0.25 28.43 6.08
N PRO A 154 0.82 29.29 6.95
CA PRO A 154 2.25 29.51 6.95
C PRO A 154 2.93 28.18 7.23
N SER A 155 3.77 27.73 6.28
CA SER A 155 4.55 26.51 6.45
C SER A 155 5.50 26.75 7.62
N LYS A 156 5.12 26.28 8.82
CA LYS A 156 6.11 26.12 9.89
C LYS A 156 7.19 25.21 9.33
N THR A 157 8.43 25.70 9.33
CA THR A 157 9.62 24.94 8.98
C THR A 157 9.80 23.83 10.01
N THR A 158 9.02 22.77 9.86
CA THR A 158 9.29 21.49 10.49
C THR A 158 10.45 20.86 9.75
N ASP A 159 11.43 20.35 10.48
CA ASP A 159 12.50 19.53 9.91
C ASP A 159 11.87 18.48 8.99
N ARG A 160 12.22 18.53 7.71
CA ARG A 160 11.64 17.62 6.73
C ARG A 160 12.42 16.31 6.77
N PRO A 161 11.75 15.15 6.76
CA PRO A 161 12.44 13.89 6.61
C PRO A 161 13.21 13.88 5.28
N TYR A 162 14.32 13.15 5.23
CA TYR A 162 15.03 12.96 3.97
C TYR A 162 14.15 12.17 3.01
N TRP A 163 13.87 12.75 1.85
CA TRP A 163 12.88 12.24 0.91
C TRP A 163 13.24 10.87 0.34
N LEU A 164 14.52 10.64 0.02
CA LEU A 164 14.99 9.41 -0.62
C LEU A 164 14.89 8.19 0.33
N PRO A 165 15.48 8.20 1.54
CA PRO A 165 15.26 7.18 2.57
C PRO A 165 13.78 6.88 2.85
N THR A 166 12.97 7.94 2.98
CA THR A 166 11.55 7.83 3.28
C THR A 166 10.78 7.12 2.16
N ALA A 167 11.09 7.46 0.90
CA ALA A 167 10.49 6.83 -0.26
C ALA A 167 10.88 5.35 -0.40
N ILE A 168 12.15 5.00 -0.14
CA ILE A 168 12.62 3.60 -0.13
C ILE A 168 11.88 2.80 0.94
N GLY A 169 11.74 3.35 2.15
CA GLY A 169 11.04 2.66 3.23
C GLY A 169 9.55 2.49 2.97
N PHE A 170 8.88 3.51 2.43
CA PHE A 170 7.47 3.38 2.05
C PHE A 170 7.26 2.39 0.89
N GLY A 171 8.13 2.39 -0.11
CA GLY A 171 8.11 1.38 -1.18
C GLY A 171 8.29 -0.04 -0.64
N SER A 172 9.17 -0.22 0.33
CA SER A 172 9.40 -1.51 1.01
C SER A 172 8.20 -1.95 1.85
N LEU A 173 7.55 -1.02 2.55
CA LEU A 173 6.31 -1.32 3.29
C LEU A 173 5.17 -1.69 2.33
N LEU A 174 5.02 -0.97 1.22
CA LEU A 174 4.02 -1.25 0.20
C LEU A 174 4.24 -2.65 -0.40
N TYR A 175 5.49 -3.00 -0.69
CA TYR A 175 5.86 -4.34 -1.14
C TYR A 175 5.55 -5.41 -0.08
N LEU A 176 5.97 -5.24 1.18
CA LEU A 176 5.68 -6.19 2.26
C LEU A 176 4.18 -6.42 2.44
N THR A 177 3.39 -5.34 2.39
CA THR A 177 1.93 -5.39 2.49
C THR A 177 1.33 -6.17 1.32
N HIS A 178 1.80 -5.93 0.09
CA HIS A 178 1.34 -6.67 -1.08
C HIS A 178 1.78 -8.14 -1.07
N TRP A 179 3.05 -8.39 -0.81
CA TRP A 179 3.68 -9.70 -0.88
C TRP A 179 3.13 -10.66 0.17
N CYS A 180 3.16 -10.28 1.46
CA CYS A 180 2.76 -11.18 2.54
C CYS A 180 1.27 -11.11 2.85
N PHE A 181 0.64 -9.94 2.66
CA PHE A 181 -0.71 -9.67 3.17
C PHE A 181 -1.73 -9.30 2.10
N GLY A 182 -1.36 -9.31 0.82
CA GLY A 182 -2.31 -9.15 -0.28
C GLY A 182 -3.32 -10.31 -0.37
N GLU A 183 -3.02 -11.44 0.26
CA GLU A 183 -3.92 -12.59 0.42
C GLU A 183 -3.76 -13.16 1.83
N SER A 184 -4.86 -13.53 2.48
CA SER A 184 -4.84 -14.07 3.84
C SER A 184 -4.27 -15.49 3.95
N SER A 185 -4.17 -16.23 2.83
CA SER A 185 -3.74 -17.64 2.81
C SER A 185 -2.22 -17.82 2.66
N LEU A 186 -1.50 -16.79 2.21
CA LEU A 186 -0.09 -16.92 1.80
C LEU A 186 0.81 -17.33 2.97
N VAL A 187 0.68 -16.66 4.11
CA VAL A 187 1.45 -16.98 5.33
C VAL A 187 1.24 -18.44 5.75
N LEU A 188 0.03 -18.97 5.60
CA LEU A 188 -0.29 -20.34 5.98
C LEU A 188 0.35 -21.33 5.02
N ARG A 189 0.28 -21.06 3.71
CA ARG A 189 0.96 -21.88 2.70
C ARG A 189 2.48 -21.84 2.82
N TRP A 190 3.04 -20.73 3.31
CA TRP A 190 4.48 -20.61 3.55
C TRP A 190 4.98 -21.62 4.58
N VAL A 191 4.26 -21.75 5.70
CA VAL A 191 4.76 -22.47 6.88
C VAL A 191 4.40 -23.96 6.89
N VAL A 192 3.49 -24.38 6.00
CA VAL A 192 3.01 -25.76 5.93
C VAL A 192 4.14 -26.75 5.60
N LYS A 193 4.13 -27.90 6.28
CA LYS A 193 5.03 -29.04 6.03
C LYS A 193 4.25 -30.28 5.57
N GLY A 194 4.98 -31.34 5.19
CA GLY A 194 4.41 -32.64 4.86
C GLY A 194 3.86 -33.40 6.09
N TYR A 195 3.25 -34.56 5.84
CA TYR A 195 2.68 -35.45 6.88
C TYR A 195 3.73 -35.84 7.94
N PRO A 196 3.37 -36.02 9.23
CA PRO A 196 2.01 -35.95 9.81
C PRO A 196 1.56 -34.56 10.28
N ASP A 197 2.47 -33.65 10.63
CA ASP A 197 2.12 -32.30 11.10
C ASP A 197 2.27 -31.27 9.99
N HIS A 198 1.16 -31.08 9.27
CA HIS A 198 1.07 -30.16 8.13
C HIS A 198 1.01 -28.69 8.56
N GLY A 199 0.75 -28.38 9.83
CA GLY A 199 0.56 -27.01 10.30
C GLY A 199 -0.82 -26.42 9.92
N PRO A 200 -0.97 -25.08 10.04
CA PRO A 200 -2.28 -24.44 9.92
C PRO A 200 -2.78 -24.38 8.47
N ALA A 201 -3.99 -24.88 8.24
CA ALA A 201 -4.66 -24.79 6.94
C ALA A 201 -5.22 -23.37 6.67
N PRO A 202 -5.25 -22.88 5.41
CA PRO A 202 -5.84 -21.59 5.02
C PRO A 202 -7.22 -21.31 5.63
N TYR A 203 -8.08 -22.32 5.69
CA TYR A 203 -9.37 -22.28 6.39
C TYR A 203 -9.29 -23.18 7.63
N PRO A 204 -9.62 -22.69 8.84
CA PRO A 204 -10.12 -21.36 9.18
C PRO A 204 -9.02 -20.32 9.51
N TRP A 205 -7.75 -20.73 9.58
CA TRP A 205 -6.71 -19.96 10.25
C TRP A 205 -6.32 -18.64 9.54
N GLY A 206 -6.60 -18.51 8.24
CA GLY A 206 -6.43 -17.25 7.51
C GLY A 206 -7.24 -16.08 8.08
N ALA A 207 -8.32 -16.35 8.81
CA ALA A 207 -9.08 -15.32 9.53
C ALA A 207 -8.22 -14.61 10.60
N PHE A 208 -7.28 -15.31 11.25
CA PHE A 208 -6.40 -14.68 12.24
C PHE A 208 -5.39 -13.72 11.61
N ILE A 209 -5.00 -13.92 10.34
CA ILE A 209 -4.17 -12.95 9.62
C ILE A 209 -4.96 -11.64 9.43
N LEU A 210 -6.24 -11.72 9.03
CA LEU A 210 -7.12 -10.54 8.93
C LEU A 210 -7.31 -9.85 10.28
N ILE A 211 -7.50 -10.62 11.36
CA ILE A 211 -7.56 -10.08 12.72
C ILE A 211 -6.25 -9.38 13.09
N GLY A 212 -5.10 -9.98 12.77
CA GLY A 212 -3.78 -9.38 13.01
C GLY A 212 -3.58 -8.07 12.25
N LEU A 213 -4.00 -8.00 10.98
CA LEU A 213 -4.01 -6.74 10.22
C LEU A 213 -4.90 -5.68 10.89
N GLY A 214 -6.09 -6.07 11.37
CA GLY A 214 -6.99 -5.20 12.11
C GLY A 214 -6.41 -4.71 13.45
N LEU A 215 -5.75 -5.59 14.22
CA LEU A 215 -5.03 -5.23 15.44
C LEU A 215 -3.88 -4.25 15.15
N GLY A 216 -3.17 -4.44 14.03
CA GLY A 216 -2.16 -3.49 13.56
C GLY A 216 -2.75 -2.11 13.32
N VAL A 217 -3.94 -2.02 12.72
CA VAL A 217 -4.67 -0.74 12.54
C VAL A 217 -5.04 -0.08 13.88
N LEU A 218 -5.42 -0.85 14.89
CA LEU A 218 -5.70 -0.30 16.23
C LEU A 218 -4.43 0.24 16.89
N ILE A 219 -3.33 -0.52 16.79
CA ILE A 219 -2.00 -0.15 17.33
C ILE A 219 -1.41 1.05 16.59
N MET A 220 -1.80 1.29 15.35
CA MET A 220 -1.32 2.40 14.50
C MET A 220 -1.47 3.78 15.14
N SER A 221 -2.47 3.95 16.02
CA SER A 221 -2.70 5.17 16.81
C SER A 221 -1.65 5.38 17.93
N TRP A 222 -1.01 4.30 18.40
CA TRP A 222 -0.04 4.33 19.48
C TRP A 222 1.36 4.70 18.99
N SER A 223 1.52 5.99 18.65
CA SER A 223 2.74 6.55 18.05
C SER A 223 4.04 6.23 18.79
N ARG A 224 4.03 6.19 20.14
CA ARG A 224 5.21 5.86 20.94
C ARG A 224 5.74 4.46 20.64
N MET A 225 4.86 3.49 20.46
CA MET A 225 5.25 2.11 20.19
C MET A 225 5.66 1.96 18.72
N THR A 226 4.82 2.42 17.79
CA THR A 226 5.05 2.24 16.34
C THR A 226 6.27 2.98 15.80
N ARG A 227 6.70 4.07 16.45
CA ARG A 227 7.93 4.80 16.12
C ARG A 227 9.19 4.25 16.80
N SER A 228 9.08 3.25 17.67
CA SER A 228 10.22 2.75 18.44
C SER A 228 11.08 1.76 17.63
N LYS A 229 12.40 1.77 17.86
CA LYS A 229 13.32 0.76 17.31
C LYS A 229 13.00 -0.64 17.82
N ILE A 230 12.49 -0.75 19.04
CA ILE A 230 12.07 -2.02 19.65
C ILE A 230 10.95 -2.65 18.82
N TRP A 231 9.95 -1.86 18.41
CA TRP A 231 8.85 -2.36 17.58
C TRP A 231 9.33 -2.82 16.19
N TRP A 232 10.31 -2.13 15.60
CA TRP A 232 10.96 -2.60 14.38
C TRP A 232 11.70 -3.94 14.58
N ILE A 233 12.38 -4.13 15.72
CA ILE A 233 13.02 -5.42 16.06
C ILE A 233 11.95 -6.51 16.20
N VAL A 234 10.79 -6.22 16.79
CA VAL A 234 9.67 -7.17 16.86
C VAL A 234 9.20 -7.58 15.45
N GLY A 235 9.09 -6.62 14.53
CA GLY A 235 8.79 -6.90 13.11
C GLY A 235 9.86 -7.78 12.44
N LEU A 236 11.15 -7.50 12.69
CA LEU A 236 12.27 -8.29 12.18
C LEU A 236 12.25 -9.73 12.71
N ILE A 237 12.05 -9.91 14.03
CA ILE A 237 11.92 -11.24 14.63
C ILE A 237 10.72 -11.97 14.03
N SER A 238 9.60 -11.27 13.82
CA SER A 238 8.38 -11.86 13.25
C SER A 238 8.60 -12.42 11.84
N ILE A 239 9.27 -11.68 10.95
CA ILE A 239 9.57 -12.19 9.60
C ILE A 239 10.64 -13.29 9.61
N LEU A 240 11.63 -13.23 10.52
CA LEU A 240 12.61 -14.30 10.68
C LEU A 240 11.98 -15.58 11.23
N MET A 241 11.03 -15.47 12.17
CA MET A 241 10.22 -16.60 12.63
C MET A 241 9.42 -17.19 11.48
N LEU A 242 8.77 -16.36 10.66
CA LEU A 242 8.03 -16.82 9.48
C LEU A 242 8.95 -17.55 8.47
N TYR A 243 10.20 -17.07 8.30
CA TYR A 243 11.14 -17.63 7.34
C TYR A 243 11.78 -18.94 7.82
N TYR A 244 12.25 -19.01 9.06
CA TYR A 244 13.05 -20.13 9.56
C TYR A 244 12.23 -21.19 10.32
N LEU A 245 11.09 -20.82 10.91
CA LEU A 245 10.31 -21.74 11.74
C LEU A 245 9.17 -22.38 10.94
N PRO A 246 8.93 -23.68 11.12
CA PRO A 246 7.85 -24.37 10.44
C PRO A 246 6.50 -24.22 11.16
N THR A 247 5.45 -24.62 10.45
CA THR A 247 4.08 -24.87 10.91
C THR A 247 3.54 -23.76 11.82
N TRP A 248 3.24 -24.06 13.07
CA TRP A 248 2.59 -23.15 14.01
C TRP A 248 3.51 -22.02 14.48
N MET A 249 4.79 -22.30 14.65
CA MET A 249 5.76 -21.29 15.10
C MET A 249 6.01 -20.26 14.01
N GLY A 250 6.13 -20.69 12.75
CA GLY A 250 6.18 -19.78 11.60
C GLY A 250 4.90 -18.95 11.47
N PHE A 251 3.74 -19.58 11.71
CA PHE A 251 2.44 -18.89 11.68
C PHE A 251 2.33 -17.78 12.74
N ILE A 252 2.81 -18.03 13.97
CA ILE A 252 2.90 -16.99 15.02
C ILE A 252 3.78 -15.82 14.55
N GLY A 253 4.91 -16.12 13.89
CA GLY A 253 5.74 -15.10 13.24
C GLY A 253 4.97 -14.29 12.19
N GLY A 254 4.19 -14.96 11.33
CA GLY A 254 3.33 -14.30 10.35
C GLY A 254 2.22 -13.42 10.96
N LEU A 255 1.64 -13.82 12.10
CA LEU A 255 0.69 -13.00 12.85
C LEU A 255 1.36 -11.76 13.45
N GLY A 256 2.54 -11.92 14.05
CA GLY A 256 3.32 -10.78 14.53
C GLY A 256 3.67 -9.82 13.40
N LEU A 257 4.03 -10.36 12.23
CA LEU A 257 4.37 -9.58 11.05
C LEU A 257 3.17 -8.83 10.48
N SER A 258 1.96 -9.40 10.53
CA SER A 258 0.74 -8.73 10.04
C SER A 258 0.38 -7.52 10.90
N ILE A 259 0.45 -7.68 12.23
CA ILE A 259 0.25 -6.60 13.19
C ILE A 259 1.30 -5.50 12.98
N PHE A 260 2.58 -5.88 12.90
CA PHE A 260 3.68 -4.95 12.66
C PHE A 260 3.47 -4.16 11.38
N THR A 261 3.23 -4.85 10.25
CA THR A 261 3.09 -4.24 8.93
C THR A 261 2.00 -3.19 8.92
N MET A 262 0.80 -3.51 9.41
CA MET A 262 -0.30 -2.55 9.46
C MET A 262 -0.07 -1.39 10.43
N SER A 263 0.59 -1.65 11.55
CA SER A 263 0.83 -0.62 12.58
C SER A 263 1.76 0.51 12.14
N ILE A 264 2.70 0.26 11.21
CA ILE A 264 3.70 1.25 10.79
C ILE A 264 3.30 2.06 9.55
N TRP A 265 2.11 1.81 8.97
CA TRP A 265 1.62 2.58 7.82
C TRP A 265 1.50 4.08 8.13
N SER A 266 0.94 4.45 9.30
CA SER A 266 0.83 5.87 9.69
C SER A 266 2.19 6.55 9.78
N VAL A 267 3.19 5.86 10.34
CA VAL A 267 4.56 6.36 10.53
C VAL A 267 5.18 6.74 9.20
N LEU A 268 5.17 5.84 8.21
CA LEU A 268 5.80 6.09 6.92
C LEU A 268 4.99 7.03 6.02
N VAL A 269 3.65 6.99 6.05
CA VAL A 269 2.82 7.93 5.27
C VAL A 269 2.97 9.36 5.78
N ASP A 270 2.98 9.56 7.10
CA ASP A 270 3.18 10.90 7.68
C ASP A 270 4.53 11.50 7.24
N ARG A 271 5.61 10.71 7.24
CA ARG A 271 6.92 11.15 6.72
C ARG A 271 6.88 11.41 5.22
N LEU A 272 6.28 10.49 4.46
CA LEU A 272 6.25 10.56 3.00
C LEU A 272 5.55 11.83 2.52
N THR A 273 4.41 12.16 3.11
CA THR A 273 3.61 13.34 2.72
C THR A 273 4.28 14.69 2.99
N LEU A 274 5.36 14.73 3.77
CA LEU A 274 6.20 15.91 3.97
C LEU A 274 7.29 16.07 2.90
N CYS A 275 7.51 15.03 2.09
CA CYS A 275 8.51 14.99 1.02
C CYS A 275 7.93 15.49 -0.32
N PRO A 276 8.76 15.80 -1.34
CA PRO A 276 8.26 16.20 -2.65
C PRO A 276 7.47 15.05 -3.33
N PRO A 277 6.21 15.26 -3.78
CA PRO A 277 5.31 14.19 -4.21
C PRO A 277 5.86 13.37 -5.39
N ALA A 278 6.19 14.02 -6.51
CA ALA A 278 6.59 13.34 -7.73
C ALA A 278 7.90 12.52 -7.57
N ARG A 279 8.92 13.12 -6.95
CA ARG A 279 10.22 12.44 -6.72
C ARG A 279 10.07 11.28 -5.74
N SER A 280 9.30 11.47 -4.67
CA SER A 280 9.08 10.44 -3.66
C SER A 280 8.30 9.27 -4.25
N MET A 281 7.19 9.53 -4.95
CA MET A 281 6.39 8.48 -5.59
C MET A 281 7.15 7.72 -6.67
N CYS A 282 8.03 8.39 -7.43
CA CYS A 282 8.92 7.71 -8.38
C CYS A 282 9.77 6.68 -7.66
N VAL A 283 10.49 7.07 -6.60
CA VAL A 283 11.35 6.15 -5.84
C VAL A 283 10.54 5.06 -5.15
N VAL A 284 9.38 5.37 -4.57
CA VAL A 284 8.47 4.37 -3.98
C VAL A 284 8.16 3.28 -5.00
N MET A 285 7.78 3.66 -6.22
CA MET A 285 7.43 2.71 -7.28
C MET A 285 8.65 1.96 -7.81
N VAL A 286 9.82 2.61 -7.94
CA VAL A 286 11.08 1.91 -8.27
C VAL A 286 11.38 0.86 -7.21
N THR A 287 11.39 1.22 -5.92
CA THR A 287 11.68 0.28 -4.83
C THR A 287 10.70 -0.89 -4.80
N TYR A 288 9.41 -0.60 -4.93
CA TYR A 288 8.35 -1.61 -5.00
C TYR A 288 8.55 -2.58 -6.18
N LEU A 289 8.77 -2.05 -7.39
CA LEU A 289 8.99 -2.88 -8.58
C LEU A 289 10.27 -3.69 -8.47
N VAL A 290 11.39 -3.08 -8.05
CA VAL A 290 12.67 -3.80 -7.85
C VAL A 290 12.48 -4.96 -6.88
N GLN A 291 11.76 -4.79 -5.78
CA GLN A 291 11.50 -5.88 -4.83
C GLN A 291 10.56 -6.96 -5.41
N ILE A 292 9.58 -6.60 -6.24
CA ILE A 292 8.80 -7.57 -7.02
C ILE A 292 9.69 -8.38 -7.96
N PHE A 293 10.53 -7.69 -8.75
CA PHE A 293 11.44 -8.35 -9.69
C PHE A 293 12.44 -9.23 -8.96
N PHE A 294 12.96 -8.79 -7.81
CA PHE A 294 13.87 -9.57 -6.98
C PHE A 294 13.21 -10.88 -6.52
N PHE A 295 11.94 -10.85 -6.10
CA PHE A 295 11.20 -12.07 -5.76
C PHE A 295 11.03 -13.01 -6.97
N VAL A 296 10.85 -12.46 -8.18
CA VAL A 296 10.85 -13.28 -9.40
C VAL A 296 12.25 -13.87 -9.64
N TRP A 297 13.33 -13.11 -9.41
CA TRP A 297 14.69 -13.61 -9.57
C TRP A 297 15.07 -14.75 -8.62
N THR A 298 14.46 -14.83 -7.43
CA THR A 298 14.76 -15.95 -6.52
C THR A 298 14.20 -17.29 -7.03
N VAL A 299 13.12 -17.26 -7.81
CA VAL A 299 12.41 -18.48 -8.27
C VAL A 299 12.62 -18.75 -9.77
N ALA A 300 12.52 -17.73 -10.62
CA ALA A 300 12.67 -17.81 -12.07
C ALA A 300 14.08 -17.42 -12.54
N TYR A 301 15.10 -17.74 -11.73
CA TYR A 301 16.49 -17.33 -11.96
C TYR A 301 17.07 -17.75 -13.32
N ASN A 302 16.56 -18.83 -13.92
CA ASN A 302 16.99 -19.32 -15.24
C ASN A 302 16.51 -18.43 -16.40
N PHE A 303 15.50 -17.60 -16.19
CA PHE A 303 14.83 -16.84 -17.25
C PHE A 303 15.10 -15.34 -17.17
N VAL A 304 15.87 -14.87 -16.18
CA VAL A 304 16.11 -13.44 -15.97
C VAL A 304 17.60 -13.14 -15.78
N PRO A 305 18.15 -12.11 -16.45
CA PRO A 305 19.55 -11.73 -16.29
C PRO A 305 19.93 -11.48 -14.83
N GLY A 306 21.04 -12.09 -14.37
CA GLY A 306 21.53 -11.94 -13.00
C GLY A 306 20.82 -12.81 -11.95
N GLY A 307 19.78 -13.57 -12.31
CA GLY A 307 19.04 -14.40 -11.37
C GLY A 307 19.88 -15.46 -10.64
N VAL A 308 20.99 -15.91 -11.24
CA VAL A 308 21.92 -16.87 -10.64
C VAL A 308 22.43 -16.42 -9.26
N TYR A 309 22.65 -15.11 -9.07
CA TYR A 309 23.15 -14.56 -7.81
C TYR A 309 22.10 -14.52 -6.69
N THR A 310 20.81 -14.56 -7.04
CA THR A 310 19.69 -14.46 -6.10
C THR A 310 18.91 -15.76 -6.00
N ARG A 311 19.36 -16.81 -6.68
CA ARG A 311 18.70 -18.12 -6.71
C ARG A 311 18.44 -18.62 -5.30
N GLU A 312 17.18 -18.91 -4.98
CA GLU A 312 16.75 -19.46 -3.70
C GLU A 312 17.08 -18.56 -2.48
N HIS A 313 17.56 -17.34 -2.70
CA HIS A 313 17.95 -16.37 -1.67
C HIS A 313 16.82 -15.37 -1.34
N THR A 314 15.70 -15.90 -0.85
CA THR A 314 14.59 -15.06 -0.33
C THR A 314 15.02 -14.26 0.92
N ASP A 315 16.05 -14.74 1.64
CA ASP A 315 16.68 -14.04 2.76
C ASP A 315 17.28 -12.68 2.35
N TYR A 316 17.89 -12.56 1.18
CA TYR A 316 18.42 -11.29 0.68
C TYR A 316 17.30 -10.27 0.45
N LEU A 317 16.16 -10.73 -0.06
CA LEU A 317 14.97 -9.90 -0.24
C LEU A 317 14.39 -9.45 1.11
N ILE A 318 14.27 -10.37 2.07
CA ILE A 318 13.80 -10.06 3.43
C ILE A 318 14.70 -9.00 4.08
N ALA A 319 16.03 -9.15 3.95
CA ALA A 319 16.98 -8.18 4.45
C ALA A 319 16.78 -6.80 3.77
N ALA A 320 16.67 -6.77 2.43
CA ALA A 320 16.44 -5.53 1.69
C ALA A 320 15.14 -4.81 2.10
N VAL A 321 14.04 -5.55 2.28
CA VAL A 321 12.75 -5.00 2.74
C VAL A 321 12.85 -4.43 4.15
N MET A 322 13.41 -5.18 5.09
CA MET A 322 13.51 -4.74 6.50
C MET A 322 14.48 -3.57 6.68
N ILE A 323 15.61 -3.58 5.96
CA ILE A 323 16.56 -2.46 5.93
C ILE A 323 15.91 -1.23 5.29
N GLY A 324 15.17 -1.40 4.19
CA GLY A 324 14.42 -0.31 3.56
C GLY A 324 13.44 0.35 4.53
N ILE A 325 12.63 -0.46 5.22
CA ILE A 325 11.70 0.01 6.27
C ILE A 325 12.46 0.74 7.40
N PHE A 326 13.57 0.17 7.88
CA PHE A 326 14.40 0.79 8.93
C PHE A 326 14.90 2.18 8.52
N ILE A 327 15.47 2.27 7.32
CA ILE A 327 16.00 3.50 6.75
C ILE A 327 14.89 4.55 6.64
N GLY A 328 13.71 4.18 6.12
CA GLY A 328 12.59 5.11 5.99
C GLY A 328 12.01 5.58 7.32
N MET A 329 12.01 4.74 8.35
CA MET A 329 11.49 5.08 9.67
C MET A 329 12.45 5.95 10.49
N PHE A 330 13.76 5.69 10.43
CA PHE A 330 14.73 6.25 11.38
C PHE A 330 15.71 7.26 10.77
N ILE A 331 15.84 7.36 9.45
CA ILE A 331 16.76 8.33 8.80
C ILE A 331 15.98 9.59 8.40
N GLY A 332 16.35 10.73 9.00
CA GLY A 332 15.76 12.05 8.74
C GLY A 332 15.32 12.78 10.01
N GLY A 333 14.84 14.00 9.86
CA GLY A 333 14.40 14.84 10.97
C GLY A 333 13.15 14.32 11.69
N GLU A 334 12.86 14.93 12.85
CA GLU A 334 11.63 14.68 13.59
C GLU A 334 10.39 15.12 12.81
N TYR A 335 9.28 14.43 13.01
CA TYR A 335 8.03 14.77 12.35
C TYR A 335 6.82 14.55 13.26
N ASN A 336 5.83 15.41 13.07
CA ASN A 336 4.54 15.34 13.75
C ASN A 336 3.51 14.57 12.91
N ASN A 337 2.43 14.12 13.53
CA ASN A 337 1.31 13.52 12.81
C ASN A 337 0.76 14.53 11.78
N HIS A 338 0.85 14.19 10.50
CA HIS A 338 0.55 15.13 9.40
C HIS A 338 -0.65 14.68 8.54
N THR A 339 -0.82 13.36 8.39
CA THR A 339 -1.75 12.75 7.44
C THR A 339 -2.69 11.77 8.13
N ALA A 340 -2.17 10.80 8.89
CA ALA A 340 -3.00 9.73 9.47
C ALA A 340 -3.87 10.22 10.64
N PHE A 341 -3.30 11.04 11.53
CA PHE A 341 -3.95 11.53 12.75
C PHE A 341 -3.71 13.05 12.96
N PRO A 342 -4.17 13.90 12.03
CA PRO A 342 -3.86 15.33 12.08
C PRO A 342 -4.51 16.09 13.25
N CYS A 343 -5.57 15.53 13.84
CA CYS A 343 -6.39 16.16 14.87
C CYS A 343 -6.10 15.71 16.32
N ASP A 344 -5.16 14.79 16.54
CA ASP A 344 -4.81 14.34 17.91
C ASP A 344 -4.00 15.40 18.70
N ASN A 345 -3.69 16.53 18.08
CA ASN A 345 -3.18 17.73 18.74
C ASN A 345 -4.28 18.58 19.39
N LYS A 346 -5.40 17.98 19.84
CA LYS A 346 -6.18 18.62 20.90
C LYS A 346 -5.25 18.67 22.11
N LYS A 347 -4.68 19.86 22.35
CA LYS A 347 -3.98 20.24 23.57
C LYS A 347 -4.64 19.49 24.71
N GLN A 348 -3.91 18.56 25.35
CA GLN A 348 -4.28 18.11 26.68
C GLN A 348 -4.45 19.41 27.48
N VAL A 349 -5.69 19.79 27.76
CA VAL A 349 -5.95 20.91 28.65
C VAL A 349 -5.36 20.44 29.97
N PRO A 350 -4.29 21.06 30.49
CA PRO A 350 -3.76 20.64 31.77
C PRO A 350 -4.90 20.76 32.77
N PHE A 351 -5.20 19.66 33.47
CA PHE A 351 -6.28 19.56 34.47
C PHE A 351 -6.24 20.71 35.50
N ASN A 352 -5.07 21.35 35.67
CA ASN A 352 -4.87 22.52 36.53
C ASN A 352 -5.64 23.79 36.10
N LYS A 353 -6.14 23.89 34.86
CA LYS A 353 -6.97 25.04 34.43
C LYS A 353 -8.48 24.88 34.68
N ILE A 354 -8.92 23.74 35.20
CA ILE A 354 -10.33 23.48 35.52
C ILE A 354 -10.66 23.87 36.97
N ARG A 355 -9.66 24.23 37.80
CA ARG A 355 -9.84 24.48 39.25
C ARG A 355 -9.76 25.94 39.71
N THR A 356 -9.60 26.92 38.83
CA THR A 356 -9.58 28.35 39.20
C THR A 356 -10.78 29.10 38.62
N GLY A 357 -11.96 28.61 38.95
CA GLY A 357 -13.26 29.20 38.58
C GLY A 357 -14.29 28.92 39.65
N GLN A 358 -13.94 29.26 40.91
CA GLN A 358 -14.88 29.50 42.00
C GLN A 358 -14.41 30.75 42.74
#